data_AF-A0A914TGH7-F1
#
_entry.id   AF-A0A914TGH7-F1
#
_cell.length_a   1.000
_cell.length_b   1.000
_cell.length_c   1.000
_cell.angle_alpha   90.00
_cell.angle_beta   90.00
_cell.angle_gamma   90.00
#
_symmetry.space_group_name_H-M   'P 1'
#
loop_
_entity.id
_entity.type
_entity.pdbx_description
1 polymer ?
#
loop_
_entity_poly.entity_id
_entity_poly.type
_entity_poly.pdbx_seq_one_letter_code
_entity_poly.pdbx_strand_id
1 'polypeptide(L)'
;MINYTKKIGESKFAVRIACRWSQLIMELIISIFSSVFIISAMYFGHIGILSSSSVALVVSTGTMLKGYFGDIIRETIALESNAVSVERVQEYVENEHEAEWTSSSPPDSNWPTKGHIKLKNFSLRYQPNLPLVLKRLNLEIKSATAAVDIETDHLIQESIRTLFSKCTILTIAHRLNTIMDYDKVLVMDFGEIKEFDSPQKLLSKKDSLFYSLASQAKIV
;
A
#
# COMPACT_ATOMS: atom_id res chain seq x y z
N MET A 1 15.83 -12.86 0.95
CA MET A 1 16.41 -11.50 1.08
C MET A 1 17.81 -11.38 0.46
N ILE A 2 18.75 -12.29 0.76
CA ILE A 2 20.15 -12.25 0.28
C ILE A 2 20.29 -12.31 -1.27
N ASN A 3 19.45 -13.11 -1.95
CA ASN A 3 19.48 -13.19 -3.42
C ASN A 3 18.96 -11.90 -4.11
N TYR A 4 18.08 -11.15 -3.44
CA TYR A 4 17.55 -9.89 -3.98
C TYR A 4 18.57 -8.76 -3.86
N THR A 5 19.28 -8.66 -2.74
CA THR A 5 20.34 -7.66 -2.55
C THR A 5 21.52 -7.89 -3.50
N LYS A 6 21.87 -9.15 -3.78
CA LYS A 6 22.88 -9.50 -4.79
C LYS A 6 22.46 -9.07 -6.21
N LYS A 7 21.21 -9.36 -6.61
CA LYS A 7 20.67 -9.00 -7.93
C LYS A 7 20.58 -7.48 -8.15
N ILE A 8 20.28 -6.72 -7.10
CA ILE A 8 20.31 -5.24 -7.10
C ILE A 8 21.75 -4.71 -7.20
N GLY A 9 22.72 -5.40 -6.59
CA GLY A 9 24.14 -5.07 -6.71
C GLY A 9 24.66 -5.27 -8.13
N GLU A 10 24.31 -6.40 -8.76
CA GLU A 10 24.70 -6.75 -10.12
C GLU A 10 24.12 -5.79 -11.16
N SER A 11 22.84 -5.39 -11.02
CA SER A 11 22.22 -4.41 -11.92
C SER A 11 22.85 -3.03 -11.80
N LYS A 12 23.12 -2.57 -10.56
CA LYS A 12 23.83 -1.30 -10.31
C LYS A 12 25.25 -1.30 -10.88
N PHE A 13 25.94 -2.44 -10.83
CA PHE A 13 27.28 -2.56 -11.39
C PHE A 13 27.27 -2.49 -12.93
N ALA A 14 26.36 -3.23 -13.58
CA ALA A 14 26.21 -3.20 -15.04
C ALA A 14 25.86 -1.80 -15.56
N VAL A 15 24.93 -1.09 -14.90
CA VAL A 15 24.56 0.28 -15.25
C VAL A 15 25.74 1.23 -15.12
N ARG A 16 26.53 1.12 -14.03
CA ARG A 16 27.74 1.94 -13.86
C ARG A 16 28.77 1.71 -14.97
N ILE A 17 28.98 0.46 -15.39
CA ILE A 17 29.88 0.14 -16.50
C ILE A 17 29.36 0.74 -17.80
N ALA A 18 28.07 0.59 -18.09
CA ALA A 18 27.45 1.13 -19.30
C ALA A 18 27.56 2.67 -19.35
N CYS A 19 27.28 3.36 -18.24
CA CYS A 19 27.45 4.81 -18.15
C CYS A 19 28.92 5.23 -18.35
N ARG A 20 29.87 4.50 -17.75
CA ARG A 20 31.30 4.80 -17.89
C ARG A 20 31.79 4.57 -19.31
N TRP A 21 31.31 3.53 -19.97
CA TRP A 21 31.58 3.24 -21.37
C TRP A 21 31.03 4.34 -22.30
N SER A 22 29.78 4.75 -22.09
CA SER A 22 29.16 5.87 -22.82
C SER A 22 29.94 7.18 -22.64
N GLN A 23 30.36 7.48 -21.40
CA GLN A 23 31.18 8.65 -21.09
C GLN A 23 32.51 8.64 -21.85
N LEU A 24 33.22 7.50 -21.86
CA LEU A 24 34.50 7.36 -22.57
C LEU A 24 34.38 7.58 -24.08
N ILE A 25 33.30 7.08 -24.69
CA ILE A 25 33.05 7.28 -26.13
C ILE A 25 32.81 8.76 -26.44
N MET A 26 31.97 9.44 -25.66
CA MET A 26 31.68 10.85 -25.87
C MET A 26 32.92 11.73 -25.68
N GLU A 27 33.73 11.45 -24.66
CA GLU A 27 35.01 12.14 -24.44
C GLU A 27 35.99 11.91 -25.58
N LEU A 28 36.06 10.70 -26.15
CA LEU A 28 36.91 10.39 -27.30
C LEU A 28 36.48 11.17 -28.54
N ILE A 29 35.18 11.21 -28.84
CA ILE A 29 34.63 11.94 -29.99
C ILE A 29 34.95 13.44 -29.87
N ILE A 30 34.70 14.04 -28.70
CA ILE A 30 34.96 15.47 -28.46
C ILE A 30 36.47 15.74 -28.49
N SER A 31 37.30 14.82 -28.00
CA SER A 31 38.75 14.97 -28.02
C SER A 31 39.32 14.94 -29.43
N ILE A 32 38.82 14.06 -30.29
CA ILE A 32 39.21 14.01 -31.71
C ILE A 32 38.75 15.30 -32.42
N PHE A 33 37.50 15.70 -32.24
CA PHE A 33 36.96 16.90 -32.90
C PHE A 33 37.69 18.18 -32.48
N SER A 34 37.89 18.38 -31.18
CA SER A 34 38.61 19.54 -30.65
C SER A 34 40.09 19.56 -31.06
N SER A 35 40.76 18.41 -31.12
CA SER A 35 42.16 18.36 -31.55
C SER A 35 42.33 18.72 -33.03
N VAL A 36 41.43 18.24 -33.91
CA VAL A 36 41.41 18.64 -35.32
C VAL A 36 41.18 20.15 -35.46
N PHE A 37 40.25 20.71 -34.69
CA PHE A 37 39.96 22.14 -34.73
C PHE A 37 41.13 23.01 -34.23
N ILE A 38 41.79 22.57 -33.15
CA ILE A 38 42.98 23.23 -32.60
C ILE A 38 44.15 23.19 -33.60
N ILE A 39 44.42 22.03 -34.21
CA ILE A 39 45.50 21.87 -35.19
C ILE A 39 45.26 22.76 -36.42
N SER A 40 44.01 22.80 -36.91
CA SER A 40 43.61 23.68 -38.01
C SER A 40 43.83 25.16 -37.66
N ALA A 41 43.39 25.61 -36.47
CA ALA A 41 43.59 26.99 -36.03
C ALA A 41 45.09 27.35 -35.90
N MET A 42 45.93 26.42 -35.43
CA MET A 42 47.38 26.62 -35.38
C MET A 42 48.01 26.74 -36.77
N TYR A 43 47.56 25.92 -37.74
CA TYR A 43 48.03 25.99 -39.13
C TYR A 43 47.68 27.33 -39.80
N PHE A 44 46.45 27.81 -39.65
CA PHE A 44 46.05 29.12 -40.16
C PHE A 44 46.74 30.30 -39.45
N GLY A 45 47.07 30.12 -38.16
CA GLY A 45 47.91 31.06 -37.42
C GLY A 45 49.35 31.13 -37.99
N HIS A 46 49.93 29.98 -38.35
CA HIS A 46 51.28 29.93 -38.95
C HIS A 46 51.34 30.60 -40.33
N ILE A 47 50.29 30.46 -41.15
CA ILE A 47 50.19 31.11 -42.47
C ILE A 47 49.94 32.63 -42.34
N GLY A 48 49.68 33.13 -41.12
CA GLY A 48 49.45 34.55 -40.86
C GLY A 48 48.03 35.03 -41.17
N ILE A 49 47.10 34.09 -41.41
CA ILE A 49 45.67 34.40 -41.66
C ILE A 49 44.97 34.71 -40.34
N LEU A 50 45.31 33.99 -39.26
CA LEU A 50 44.76 34.21 -37.93
C LEU A 50 45.76 34.96 -37.02
N SER A 51 45.25 35.90 -36.23
CA SER A 51 46.03 36.50 -35.15
C SER A 51 46.33 35.49 -34.04
N SER A 52 47.47 35.64 -33.36
CA SER A 52 47.86 34.77 -32.25
C SER A 52 46.84 34.77 -31.09
N SER A 53 46.12 35.88 -30.88
CA SER A 53 45.03 35.98 -29.90
C SER A 53 43.83 35.10 -30.25
N SER A 54 43.44 35.04 -31.52
CA SER A 54 42.34 34.18 -31.99
C SER A 54 42.69 32.71 -31.84
N VAL A 55 43.93 32.32 -32.15
CA VAL A 55 44.42 30.94 -31.94
C VAL A 55 44.37 30.55 -30.47
N ALA A 56 44.83 31.43 -29.57
CA ALA A 56 44.79 31.19 -28.12
C ALA A 56 43.36 31.02 -27.58
N LEU A 57 42.41 31.82 -28.07
CA LEU A 57 41.00 31.68 -27.71
C LEU A 57 40.43 30.33 -28.16
N VAL A 58 40.74 29.87 -29.37
CA VAL A 58 40.30 28.55 -29.87
C VAL A 58 40.85 27.40 -29.01
N VAL A 59 42.12 27.47 -28.62
CA VAL A 59 42.74 26.47 -27.74
C VAL A 59 42.08 26.48 -26.35
N SER A 60 41.88 27.67 -25.77
CA SER A 60 41.28 27.81 -24.44
C SER A 60 39.82 27.34 -24.41
N THR A 61 39.03 27.73 -25.40
CA THR A 61 37.60 27.35 -25.49
C THR A 61 37.44 25.86 -25.82
N GLY A 62 38.25 25.32 -26.72
CA GLY A 62 38.22 23.90 -27.08
C GLY A 62 38.64 22.97 -25.94
N THR A 63 39.52 23.40 -25.05
CA THR A 63 39.92 22.63 -23.85
C THR A 63 38.84 22.69 -22.76
N MET A 64 38.22 23.84 -22.52
CA MET A 64 37.10 23.97 -21.56
C MET A 64 35.87 23.15 -21.96
N LEU A 65 35.59 23.09 -23.26
CA LEU A 65 34.43 22.37 -23.80
C LEU A 65 34.40 20.89 -23.36
N LYS A 66 35.56 20.24 -23.30
CA LYS A 66 35.68 18.84 -22.83
C LYS A 66 35.14 18.65 -21.40
N GLY A 67 35.46 19.59 -20.50
CA GLY A 67 35.00 19.54 -19.11
C GLY A 67 33.49 19.74 -19.00
N TYR A 68 32.94 20.75 -19.67
CA TYR A 68 31.50 21.04 -19.63
C TYR A 68 30.64 19.89 -20.14
N PHE A 69 31.05 19.22 -21.22
CA PHE A 69 30.31 18.05 -21.72
C PHE A 69 30.36 16.86 -20.75
N GLY A 70 31.52 16.64 -20.09
CA GLY A 70 31.64 15.61 -19.07
C GLY A 70 30.68 15.83 -17.90
N ASP A 71 30.60 17.08 -17.42
CA ASP A 71 29.67 17.46 -16.35
C ASP A 71 28.20 17.35 -16.79
N ILE A 72 27.85 17.83 -17.99
CA ILE A 72 26.47 17.73 -18.52
C ILE A 72 25.99 16.28 -18.63
N ILE A 73 26.84 15.38 -19.14
CA ILE A 73 26.49 13.95 -19.28
C ILE A 73 26.24 13.34 -17.89
N ARG A 74 27.10 13.64 -16.92
CA ARG A 74 26.96 13.14 -15.56
C ARG A 74 25.67 13.63 -14.90
N GLU A 75 25.37 14.92 -15.05
CA GLU A 75 24.15 15.51 -14.50
C GLU A 75 22.89 14.97 -15.19
N THR A 76 22.93 14.76 -16.50
CA THR A 76 21.80 14.15 -17.24
C THR A 76 21.51 12.73 -16.76
N ILE A 77 22.55 11.91 -16.55
CA ILE A 77 22.41 10.55 -16.01
C ILE A 77 21.83 10.58 -14.59
N ALA A 78 22.31 11.51 -13.76
CA ALA A 78 21.80 11.66 -12.39
C ALA A 78 20.33 12.09 -12.38
N LEU A 79 19.95 13.02 -13.26
CA LEU A 79 18.57 13.47 -13.43
C LEU A 79 17.65 12.33 -13.87
N GLU A 80 18.04 11.57 -14.91
CA GLU A 80 17.27 10.42 -15.38
C GLU A 80 17.07 9.37 -14.28
N SER A 81 18.14 9.03 -13.54
CA SER A 81 18.04 8.10 -12.41
C SER A 81 17.13 8.59 -11.30
N ASN A 82 17.11 9.91 -11.03
CA ASN A 82 16.25 10.48 -10.00
C ASN A 82 14.79 10.59 -10.49
N ALA A 83 14.56 10.82 -11.78
CA ALA A 83 13.23 10.90 -12.38
C ALA A 83 12.43 9.60 -12.26
N VAL A 84 13.07 8.43 -12.30
CA VAL A 84 12.40 7.13 -12.05
C VAL A 84 11.68 7.10 -10.69
N SER A 85 12.19 7.82 -9.69
CA SER A 85 11.51 7.90 -8.39
C SER A 85 10.21 8.71 -8.48
N VAL A 86 10.19 9.74 -9.34
CA VAL A 86 8.99 10.55 -9.61
C VAL A 86 7.96 9.71 -10.36
N GLU A 87 8.37 8.93 -11.36
CA GLU A 87 7.47 8.02 -12.09
C GLU A 87 6.77 7.02 -11.15
N ARG A 88 7.52 6.46 -10.18
CA ARG A 88 6.94 5.56 -9.17
C ARG A 88 5.91 6.24 -8.27
N VAL A 89 6.14 7.51 -7.89
CA VAL A 89 5.16 8.26 -7.11
C VAL A 89 3.92 8.56 -7.95
N GLN A 90 4.12 8.94 -9.20
CA GLN A 90 3.03 9.20 -10.14
C GLN A 90 2.14 7.96 -10.34
N GLU A 91 2.73 6.78 -10.46
CA GLU A 91 1.98 5.51 -10.55
C GLU A 91 1.03 5.33 -9.35
N TYR A 92 1.47 5.65 -8.13
CA TYR A 92 0.59 5.57 -6.95
C TYR A 92 -0.55 6.59 -6.99
N VAL A 93 -0.32 7.79 -7.55
CA VAL A 93 -1.33 8.86 -7.63
C VAL A 93 -2.41 8.55 -8.68
N GLU A 94 -2.08 7.81 -9.75
CA GLU A 94 -3.02 7.49 -10.82
C GLU A 94 -3.89 6.26 -10.54
N ASN A 95 -3.51 5.43 -9.56
CA ASN A 95 -4.27 4.23 -9.21
C ASN A 95 -5.66 4.55 -8.65
N GLU A 96 -6.54 3.54 -8.62
CA GLU A 96 -7.84 3.68 -7.95
C GLU A 96 -7.64 3.86 -6.43
N HIS A 97 -8.18 4.96 -5.89
CA HIS A 97 -8.09 5.30 -4.47
C HIS A 97 -9.39 4.93 -3.74
N GLU A 98 -9.27 4.73 -2.42
CA GLU A 98 -10.42 4.71 -1.54
C GLU A 98 -11.15 6.07 -1.59
N ALA A 99 -12.46 6.06 -1.30
CA ALA A 99 -13.24 7.28 -1.26
C ALA A 99 -12.65 8.29 -0.25
N GLU A 100 -12.89 9.58 -0.49
CA GLU A 100 -12.42 10.63 0.40
C GLU A 100 -12.94 10.43 1.83
N TRP A 101 -12.10 10.77 2.81
CA TRP A 101 -12.45 10.71 4.22
C TRP A 101 -13.67 11.58 4.57
N THR A 102 -13.82 12.72 3.89
CA THR A 102 -14.94 13.64 4.10
C THR A 102 -16.07 13.35 3.13
N SER A 103 -17.21 12.91 3.66
CA SER A 103 -18.44 12.78 2.88
C SER A 103 -19.06 14.15 2.59
N SER A 104 -19.67 14.29 1.42
CA SER A 104 -20.53 15.44 1.07
C SER A 104 -21.82 15.51 1.91
N SER A 105 -22.21 14.41 2.55
CA SER A 105 -23.36 14.32 3.44
C SER A 105 -22.98 13.64 4.77
N PRO A 106 -22.25 14.33 5.65
CA PRO A 106 -21.88 13.77 6.95
C PRO A 106 -23.13 13.57 7.82
N PRO A 107 -23.14 12.56 8.70
CA PRO A 107 -24.22 12.41 9.65
C PRO A 107 -24.21 13.56 10.68
N ASP A 108 -25.36 13.80 11.30
CA ASP A 108 -25.50 14.80 12.36
C ASP A 108 -24.53 14.54 13.53
N SER A 109 -24.16 15.58 14.27
CA SER A 109 -23.21 15.48 15.41
C SER A 109 -23.65 14.53 16.52
N ASN A 110 -24.95 14.22 16.62
CA ASN A 110 -25.52 13.29 17.60
C ASN A 110 -25.62 11.85 17.09
N TRP A 111 -25.09 11.57 15.90
CA TRP A 111 -24.97 10.22 15.37
C TRP A 111 -23.74 9.52 15.95
N PRO A 112 -23.84 8.24 16.36
CA PRO A 112 -25.03 7.40 16.37
C PRO A 112 -25.83 7.53 17.69
N THR A 113 -27.13 7.86 17.60
CA THR A 113 -28.01 7.95 18.79
C THR A 113 -28.47 6.58 19.30
N LYS A 114 -28.54 5.57 18.42
CA LYS A 114 -28.89 4.17 18.75
C LYS A 114 -27.90 3.24 18.07
N GLY A 115 -27.42 2.23 18.78
CA GLY A 115 -26.56 1.18 18.20
C GLY A 115 -27.33 0.14 17.36
N HIS A 116 -28.36 0.56 16.63
CA HIS A 116 -29.12 -0.33 15.76
C HIS A 116 -28.34 -0.56 14.46
N ILE A 117 -27.92 -1.81 14.22
CA ILE A 117 -27.22 -2.20 13.01
C ILE A 117 -28.16 -3.05 12.15
N LYS A 118 -28.38 -2.65 10.89
CA LYS A 118 -29.21 -3.40 9.94
C LYS A 118 -28.47 -3.63 8.63
N LEU A 119 -28.17 -4.88 8.35
CA LEU A 119 -27.63 -5.33 7.06
C LEU A 119 -28.80 -5.75 6.17
N LYS A 120 -28.90 -5.16 4.98
CA LYS A 120 -29.90 -5.49 3.97
C LYS A 120 -29.20 -5.99 2.72
N ASN A 121 -29.44 -7.23 2.35
CA ASN A 121 -28.87 -7.88 1.16
C ASN A 121 -27.34 -7.68 1.01
N PHE A 122 -26.60 -7.68 2.12
CA PHE A 122 -25.18 -7.34 2.11
C PHE A 122 -24.36 -8.50 1.52
N SER A 123 -23.50 -8.21 0.55
CA SER A 123 -22.64 -9.19 -0.10
C SER A 123 -21.23 -8.64 -0.23
N LEU A 124 -20.21 -9.49 -0.07
CA LEU A 124 -18.81 -9.08 -0.03
C LEU A 124 -17.94 -10.04 -0.85
N ARG A 125 -16.98 -9.48 -1.59
CA ARG A 125 -15.92 -10.20 -2.31
C ARG A 125 -14.61 -9.46 -2.13
N TYR A 126 -13.49 -10.19 -2.17
CA TYR A 126 -12.15 -9.60 -2.05
C TYR A 126 -11.65 -8.96 -3.36
N GLN A 127 -12.08 -9.48 -4.50
CA GLN A 127 -11.72 -8.95 -5.83
C GLN A 127 -12.94 -9.00 -6.75
N PRO A 128 -13.03 -8.10 -7.75
CA PRO A 128 -14.16 -8.05 -8.68
C PRO A 128 -14.45 -9.40 -9.36
N ASN A 129 -13.39 -10.13 -9.73
CA ASN A 129 -13.47 -11.38 -10.48
C ASN A 129 -13.57 -12.65 -9.61
N LEU A 130 -13.59 -12.51 -8.29
CA LEU A 130 -13.73 -13.66 -7.37
C LEU A 130 -15.19 -13.87 -6.96
N PRO A 131 -15.57 -15.13 -6.62
CA PRO A 131 -16.89 -15.42 -6.09
C PRO A 131 -17.14 -14.67 -4.77
N LEU A 132 -18.42 -14.46 -4.46
CA LEU A 132 -18.85 -13.84 -3.20
C LEU A 132 -18.45 -14.70 -2.01
N VAL A 133 -17.79 -14.06 -1.03
CA VAL A 133 -17.44 -14.67 0.25
C VAL A 133 -18.61 -14.55 1.22
N LEU A 134 -19.24 -13.37 1.27
CA LEU A 134 -20.51 -13.17 2.00
C LEU A 134 -21.64 -13.00 1.01
N LYS A 135 -22.74 -13.72 1.24
CA LYS A 135 -23.82 -13.87 0.26
C LYS A 135 -25.14 -13.42 0.87
N ARG A 136 -25.64 -12.27 0.39
CA ARG A 136 -26.99 -11.75 0.67
C ARG A 136 -27.39 -11.77 2.15
N LEU A 137 -26.51 -11.28 3.02
CA LEU A 137 -26.74 -11.21 4.45
C LEU A 137 -27.86 -10.22 4.76
N ASN A 138 -28.88 -10.71 5.47
CA ASN A 138 -29.96 -9.91 6.03
C ASN A 138 -29.94 -10.11 7.54
N LEU A 139 -29.57 -9.08 8.29
CA LEU A 139 -29.38 -9.13 9.73
C LEU A 139 -29.88 -7.83 10.35
N GLU A 140 -30.58 -7.93 11.48
CA GLU A 140 -31.03 -6.77 12.25
C GLU A 140 -30.64 -6.96 13.71
N ILE A 141 -29.79 -6.06 14.20
CA ILE A 141 -29.33 -6.00 15.58
C ILE A 141 -29.96 -4.77 16.20
N LYS A 142 -30.89 -4.98 17.13
CA LYS A 142 -31.56 -3.91 17.88
C LYS A 142 -30.72 -3.54 19.09
N SER A 143 -30.68 -2.25 19.42
CA SER A 143 -30.00 -1.74 20.61
C SER A 143 -30.80 -2.08 21.88
N ALA A 144 -30.12 -2.67 22.86
CA ALA A 144 -30.52 -2.97 24.24
C ALA A 144 -31.73 -3.92 24.48
N THR A 145 -31.45 -5.15 24.90
CA THR A 145 -32.29 -5.88 25.89
C THR A 145 -31.38 -6.74 26.75
N ALA A 146 -31.17 -6.36 28.01
CA ALA A 146 -30.18 -6.99 28.91
C ALA A 146 -30.68 -8.31 29.53
N ALA A 147 -29.81 -9.32 29.62
CA ALA A 147 -29.78 -10.36 30.67
C ALA A 147 -28.37 -11.04 30.71
N VAL A 148 -27.48 -10.82 31.71
CA VAL A 148 -27.28 -11.54 33.01
C VAL A 148 -26.85 -13.01 32.82
N ASP A 149 -25.81 -13.63 33.40
CA ASP A 149 -24.59 -13.33 34.20
C ASP A 149 -23.67 -14.59 34.14
N ILE A 150 -22.33 -14.50 34.36
CA ILE A 150 -21.44 -15.67 34.61
C ILE A 150 -20.05 -15.32 35.19
N GLU A 151 -19.59 -16.25 36.02
CA GLU A 151 -18.35 -16.29 36.79
C GLU A 151 -17.18 -16.92 35.99
N THR A 152 -15.96 -16.41 36.24
CA THR A 152 -14.58 -16.91 35.97
C THR A 152 -13.66 -15.99 35.14
N ASP A 153 -14.13 -14.85 34.62
CA ASP A 153 -13.26 -13.74 34.15
C ASP A 153 -13.90 -12.37 34.46
N HIS A 154 -14.38 -12.25 35.71
CA HIS A 154 -15.34 -11.24 36.14
C HIS A 154 -14.83 -9.81 35.95
N LEU A 155 -13.57 -9.51 36.25
CA LEU A 155 -13.08 -8.12 36.31
C LEU A 155 -13.08 -7.41 34.95
N ILE A 156 -12.61 -8.10 33.88
CA ILE A 156 -12.57 -7.51 32.54
C ILE A 156 -13.99 -7.46 31.96
N GLN A 157 -14.76 -8.52 32.13
CA GLN A 157 -16.15 -8.60 31.67
C GLN A 157 -17.04 -7.57 32.37
N GLU A 158 -16.93 -7.40 33.68
CA GLU A 158 -17.66 -6.41 34.49
C GLU A 158 -17.29 -4.98 34.08
N SER A 159 -16.00 -4.71 33.83
CA SER A 159 -15.55 -3.40 33.35
C SER A 159 -16.15 -3.07 31.98
N ILE A 160 -16.12 -4.01 31.04
CA ILE A 160 -16.72 -3.85 29.71
C ILE A 160 -18.24 -3.67 29.83
N ARG A 161 -18.92 -4.49 30.63
CA ARG A 161 -20.38 -4.43 30.83
C ARG A 161 -20.82 -3.11 31.46
N THR A 162 -20.09 -2.63 32.46
CA THR A 162 -20.42 -1.38 33.18
C THR A 162 -20.20 -0.16 32.28
N LEU A 163 -19.06 -0.10 31.60
CA LEU A 163 -18.70 1.02 30.73
C LEU A 163 -19.56 1.07 29.46
N PHE A 164 -19.98 -0.08 28.93
CA PHE A 164 -20.70 -0.20 27.65
C PHE A 164 -22.16 -0.64 27.81
N SER A 165 -22.76 -0.45 28.99
CA SER A 165 -24.16 -0.80 29.27
C SER A 165 -25.19 -0.20 28.30
N LYS A 166 -24.84 0.88 27.60
CA LYS A 166 -25.66 1.57 26.59
C LYS A 166 -25.17 1.40 25.15
N CYS A 167 -24.15 0.58 24.92
CA CYS A 167 -23.55 0.37 23.61
C CYS A 167 -23.95 -1.00 23.04
N THR A 168 -24.00 -1.12 21.72
CA THR A 168 -24.18 -2.41 21.06
C THR A 168 -22.82 -3.09 20.92
N ILE A 169 -22.70 -4.31 21.44
CA ILE A 169 -21.46 -5.09 21.39
C ILE A 169 -21.63 -6.21 20.35
N LEU A 170 -20.71 -6.26 19.39
CA LEU A 170 -20.58 -7.36 18.42
C LEU A 170 -19.23 -8.03 18.63
N THR A 171 -19.25 -9.33 18.89
CA THR A 171 -18.04 -10.09 19.19
C THR A 171 -17.93 -11.28 18.26
N ILE A 172 -16.77 -11.41 17.60
CA ILE A 172 -16.39 -12.61 16.86
C ILE A 172 -15.64 -13.51 17.84
N ALA A 173 -16.24 -14.64 18.21
CA ALA A 173 -15.67 -15.53 19.20
C ALA A 173 -15.22 -16.85 18.60
N HIS A 174 -14.01 -17.27 18.98
CA HIS A 174 -13.53 -18.64 18.78
C HIS A 174 -13.69 -19.51 20.04
N ARG A 175 -13.94 -18.90 21.20
CA ARG A 175 -14.21 -19.59 22.47
C ARG A 175 -15.70 -19.56 22.75
N LEU A 176 -16.40 -20.68 22.60
CA LEU A 176 -17.85 -20.70 22.73
C LEU A 176 -18.31 -20.37 24.17
N ASN A 177 -17.51 -20.66 25.20
CA ASN A 177 -17.87 -20.34 26.59
C ASN A 177 -18.05 -18.84 26.84
N THR A 178 -17.35 -17.97 26.08
CA THR A 178 -17.41 -16.51 26.28
C THR A 178 -18.62 -15.85 25.61
N ILE A 179 -19.42 -16.60 24.84
CA ILE A 179 -20.62 -16.10 24.13
C ILE A 179 -21.92 -16.70 24.64
N MET A 180 -21.88 -17.48 25.72
CA MET A 180 -23.05 -18.12 26.31
C MET A 180 -24.04 -17.11 26.93
N ASP A 181 -23.55 -15.95 27.34
CA ASP A 181 -24.34 -14.88 27.98
C ASP A 181 -24.82 -13.82 26.98
N TYR A 182 -24.60 -14.02 25.68
CA TYR A 182 -25.01 -13.03 24.67
C TYR A 182 -26.50 -13.17 24.38
N ASP A 183 -27.18 -12.05 24.15
CA ASP A 183 -28.62 -12.01 23.84
C ASP A 183 -28.98 -12.84 22.59
N LYS A 184 -28.07 -12.84 21.61
CA LYS A 184 -28.21 -13.48 20.30
C LYS A 184 -26.85 -14.00 19.84
N VAL A 185 -26.83 -15.19 19.25
CA VAL A 185 -25.68 -15.76 18.53
C VAL A 185 -26.04 -15.91 17.07
N LEU A 186 -25.13 -15.46 16.20
CA LEU A 186 -25.22 -15.61 14.76
C LEU A 186 -24.24 -16.69 14.32
N VAL A 187 -24.74 -17.78 13.75
CA VAL A 187 -23.91 -18.83 13.14
C VAL A 187 -23.93 -18.67 11.63
N MET A 188 -22.74 -18.60 11.06
CA MET A 188 -22.54 -18.45 9.62
C MET A 188 -21.81 -19.65 9.05
N ASP A 189 -22.18 -20.06 7.84
CA ASP A 189 -21.53 -21.14 7.11
C ASP A 189 -21.52 -20.86 5.60
N PHE A 190 -20.39 -21.12 4.93
CA PHE A 190 -20.13 -20.83 3.52
C PHE A 190 -20.60 -19.44 3.00
N GLY A 191 -20.54 -18.43 3.88
CA GLY A 191 -20.92 -17.05 3.56
C GLY A 191 -22.38 -16.69 3.76
N GLU A 192 -23.17 -17.61 4.32
CA GLU A 192 -24.60 -17.44 4.57
C GLU A 192 -24.91 -17.54 6.07
N ILE A 193 -26.01 -16.92 6.50
CA ILE A 193 -26.54 -17.06 7.85
C ILE A 193 -27.26 -18.40 7.93
N LYS A 194 -26.84 -19.28 8.85
CA LYS A 194 -27.54 -20.54 9.11
C LYS A 194 -28.47 -20.44 10.31
N GLU A 195 -28.03 -19.80 11.38
CA GLU A 195 -28.79 -19.71 12.63
C GLU A 195 -28.63 -18.33 13.26
N PHE A 196 -29.70 -17.82 13.85
CA PHE A 196 -29.70 -16.55 14.57
C PHE A 196 -30.73 -16.54 15.70
N ASP A 197 -30.32 -16.90 16.91
CA ASP A 197 -31.18 -16.79 18.10
C ASP A 197 -30.36 -16.76 19.40
N SER A 198 -31.03 -16.67 20.56
CA SER A 198 -30.37 -16.75 21.87
C SER A 198 -29.68 -18.12 22.06
N PRO A 199 -28.49 -18.18 22.71
CA PRO A 199 -27.75 -19.42 22.96
C PRO A 199 -28.61 -20.57 23.50
N GLN A 200 -29.47 -20.28 24.47
CA GLN A 200 -30.36 -21.27 25.11
C GLN A 200 -31.31 -21.95 24.12
N LYS A 201 -31.87 -21.19 23.16
CA LYS A 201 -32.77 -21.73 22.12
C LYS A 201 -32.04 -22.49 21.03
N LEU A 202 -30.78 -22.15 20.77
CA LEU A 202 -29.96 -22.89 19.83
C LEU A 202 -29.52 -24.23 20.46
N LEU A 203 -29.12 -24.23 21.73
CA LEU A 203 -28.74 -25.45 22.45
C LEU A 203 -29.90 -26.41 22.71
N SER A 204 -31.13 -25.92 22.83
CA SER A 204 -32.29 -26.81 22.98
C SER A 204 -32.57 -27.64 21.71
N LYS A 205 -32.08 -27.19 20.55
CA LYS A 205 -32.17 -27.91 19.28
C LYS A 205 -30.91 -28.74 19.07
N LYS A 206 -31.01 -30.05 19.34
CA LYS A 206 -29.90 -31.01 19.14
C LYS A 206 -29.43 -31.15 17.69
N ASP A 207 -30.27 -30.75 16.73
CA ASP A 207 -29.96 -30.74 15.29
C ASP A 207 -29.34 -29.41 14.82
N SER A 208 -29.12 -28.45 15.72
CA SER A 208 -28.52 -27.16 15.35
C SER A 208 -27.01 -27.29 15.12
N LEU A 209 -26.51 -26.47 14.19
CA LEU A 209 -25.07 -26.34 13.94
C LEU A 209 -24.37 -25.79 15.19
N PHE A 210 -25.01 -24.86 15.90
CA PHE A 210 -24.48 -24.35 17.17
C PHE A 210 -24.31 -25.45 18.23
N TYR A 211 -25.28 -26.36 18.39
CA TYR A 211 -25.18 -27.46 19.34
C TYR A 211 -24.01 -28.39 19.01
N SER A 212 -23.80 -28.69 17.73
CA SER A 212 -22.65 -29.49 17.27
C SER A 212 -21.31 -28.84 17.63
N LEU A 213 -21.20 -27.52 17.43
CA LEU A 213 -20.01 -26.76 17.82
C LEU A 213 -19.82 -26.70 19.35
N ALA A 214 -20.90 -26.54 20.10
CA ALA A 214 -20.87 -26.50 21.57
C ALA A 214 -20.46 -27.85 22.17
N SER A 215 -20.95 -28.96 21.61
CA SER A 215 -20.56 -30.31 22.02
C SER A 215 -19.07 -30.58 21.72
N GLN A 216 -18.58 -30.14 20.55
CA GLN A 216 -17.17 -30.25 20.21
C GLN A 216 -16.28 -29.41 21.16
N ALA A 217 -16.78 -28.26 21.60
CA ALA A 217 -16.12 -27.39 22.57
C ALA A 217 -16.24 -27.88 24.04
N LYS A 218 -16.90 -29.02 24.30
CA LYS A 218 -17.15 -29.60 25.63
C LYS A 218 -17.92 -28.67 26.57
N ILE A 219 -18.83 -27.88 26.02
CA ILE A 219 -19.70 -26.97 26.80
C ILE A 219 -21.04 -27.64 27.14
N VAL A 220 -21.44 -28.65 26.35
CA VAL A 220 -22.66 -29.47 26.50
C VAL A 220 -22.33 -30.93 26.26
#